data_AF-A0A943FAM6-F1
#
_entry.id   AF-A0A943FAM6-F1
#
_cell.length_a   1.000
_cell.length_b   1.000
_cell.length_c   1.000
_cell.angle_alpha   90.00
_cell.angle_beta   90.00
_cell.angle_gamma   90.00
#
_symmetry.space_group_name_H-M   'P 1'
#
loop_
_entity.id
_entity.type
_entity.pdbx_description
1 polymer ?
#
loop_
_entity_poly.entity_id
_entity_poly.type
_entity_poly.pdbx_seq_one_letter_code
_entity_poly.pdbx_strand_id
1 'polypeptide(L)' 'MKTDRNTLHEMERLYQLWEAEVTSAQEQGRLTEKTARTYLLHSSNFLRWCKGEFEPGSRKR' A
#
# COMPACT_ATOMS: atom_id res chain seq x y z
N MET A 1 11.03 0.64 8.36
CA MET A 1 11.89 -0.46 7.95
C MET A 1 12.50 0.03 6.67
N LYS A 2 13.82 0.10 6.54
CA LYS A 2 14.43 0.42 5.24
C LYS A 2 14.84 -0.88 4.59
N THR A 3 14.65 -0.99 3.29
CA THR A 3 15.10 -2.15 2.51
C THR A 3 16.03 -1.69 1.39
N ASP A 4 16.68 -2.62 0.71
CA ASP A 4 17.54 -2.30 -0.43
C ASP A 4 16.72 -1.89 -1.66
N ARG A 5 17.40 -1.29 -2.65
CA ARG A 5 16.75 -0.75 -3.85
C ARG A 5 16.05 -1.82 -4.69
N ASN A 6 16.60 -3.03 -4.79
CA ASN A 6 16.01 -4.08 -5.61
C ASN A 6 14.73 -4.60 -4.96
N THR A 7 14.77 -4.83 -3.65
CA THR A 7 13.56 -5.19 -2.89
C THR A 7 12.51 -4.09 -2.98
N LEU A 8 12.90 -2.82 -2.86
CA LEU A 8 11.96 -1.70 -2.96
C LEU A 8 11.28 -1.64 -4.34
N HIS A 9 12.03 -1.78 -5.44
CA HIS A 9 11.45 -1.82 -6.78
C HIS A 9 10.45 -2.97 -6.94
N GLU A 10 10.78 -4.16 -6.43
CA GLU A 10 9.86 -5.30 -6.53
C GLU A 10 8.59 -5.08 -5.71
N MET A 11 8.72 -4.49 -4.51
CA MET A 11 7.56 -4.11 -3.71
C MET A 11 6.68 -3.07 -4.40
N GLU A 12 7.25 -2.10 -5.12
CA GLU A 12 6.49 -1.14 -5.92
C GLU A 12 5.73 -1.82 -7.05
N ARG A 13 6.37 -2.75 -7.77
CA ARG A 13 5.75 -3.55 -8.82
C ARG A 13 4.58 -4.37 -8.27
N LEU A 14 4.78 -5.05 -7.13
CA LEU A 14 3.73 -5.84 -6.47
C LEU A 14 2.59 -4.95 -5.94
N TYR A 15 2.90 -3.76 -5.42
CA TYR A 15 1.91 -2.80 -4.97
C TYR A 15 1.00 -2.32 -6.11
N GLN A 16 1.55 -2.08 -7.32
CA GLN A 16 0.74 -1.72 -8.49
C GLN A 16 -0.24 -2.83 -8.88
N LEU A 17 0.19 -4.09 -8.85
CA LEU A 17 -0.69 -5.23 -9.10
C LEU A 17 -1.78 -5.34 -8.04
N TRP A 18 -1.41 -5.21 -6.77
CA TRP A 18 -2.35 -5.19 -5.65
C TRP A 18 -3.40 -4.07 -5.76
N GLU A 19 -2.97 -2.87 -6.13
CA GLU A 19 -3.87 -1.72 -6.31
C GLU A 19 -4.91 -1.98 -7.40
N ALA A 20 -4.49 -2.60 -8.52
CA ALA A 20 -5.39 -3.00 -9.59
C ALA A 20 -6.39 -4.08 -9.13
N GLU A 21 -5.94 -5.09 -8.37
CA GLU A 21 -6.79 -6.15 -7.82
C GLU A 21 -7.85 -5.60 -6.85
N VAL A 22 -7.46 -4.71 -5.94
CA VAL A 22 -8.38 -4.09 -4.97
C VAL A 22 -9.40 -3.19 -5.68
N THR A 23 -8.94 -2.37 -6.63
CA THR A 23 -9.83 -1.50 -7.42
C THR A 23 -10.84 -2.32 -8.21
N SER A 24 -10.38 -3.37 -8.90
CA SER A 24 -11.26 -4.24 -9.66
C SER A 24 -12.26 -4.99 -8.77
N ALA A 25 -11.84 -5.44 -7.58
CA ALA A 25 -12.74 -6.08 -6.62
C ALA A 25 -13.78 -5.10 -6.04
N GLN A 26 -13.44 -3.82 -5.88
CA GLN A 26 -14.38 -2.77 -5.51
C GLN A 26 -15.40 -2.52 -6.63
N GLU A 27 -14.96 -2.35 -7.87
CA GLU A 27 -15.84 -2.14 -9.04
C GLU A 27 -16.81 -3.29 -9.26
N GLN A 28 -16.38 -4.53 -8.97
CA GLN A 28 -17.20 -5.73 -9.05
C GLN A 28 -18.12 -5.92 -7.82
N GLY A 29 -18.14 -4.98 -6.88
CA GLY A 29 -18.97 -5.04 -5.67
C GLY A 29 -18.54 -6.10 -4.65
N ARG A 30 -17.36 -6.71 -4.81
CA ARG A 30 -16.81 -7.70 -3.86
C ARG A 30 -16.19 -7.04 -2.63
N LEU A 31 -15.73 -5.81 -2.77
CA LEU A 31 -15.23 -4.99 -1.66
C LEU A 31 -16.08 -3.73 -1.51
N THR A 32 -16.39 -3.38 -0.26
CA THR A 32 -16.92 -2.05 0.03
C THR A 32 -15.85 -1.00 -0.22
N GLU A 33 -16.25 0.22 -0.57
CA GLU A 33 -15.34 1.37 -0.71
C GLU A 33 -14.47 1.57 0.55
N LYS A 34 -15.07 1.44 1.73
CA LYS A 34 -14.34 1.53 3.00
C LYS A 34 -13.26 0.46 3.13
N THR A 35 -13.58 -0.79 2.78
CA THR A 35 -12.62 -1.91 2.83
C THR A 35 -11.47 -1.69 1.84
N ALA A 36 -11.79 -1.35 0.58
CA ALA A 36 -10.79 -1.07 -0.45
C ALA A 36 -9.85 0.08 -0.02
N ARG A 37 -10.42 1.18 0.48
CA ARG A 37 -9.65 2.32 1.00
C ARG A 37 -8.73 1.91 2.15
N THR A 38 -9.20 1.10 3.10
CA THR A 38 -8.39 0.61 4.21
C THR A 38 -7.22 -0.24 3.71
N TYR A 39 -7.45 -1.14 2.77
CA TYR A 39 -6.41 -1.98 2.17
C TYR A 39 -5.32 -1.17 1.46
N LEU A 40 -5.71 -0.23 0.60
CA LEU A 40 -4.79 0.65 -0.11
C LEU A 40 -4.02 1.55 0.85
N LEU A 41 -4.69 2.11 1.87
CA LEU A 41 -4.04 2.95 2.88
C LEU A 41 -2.93 2.20 3.62
N HIS A 42 -3.20 0.98 4.09
CA HIS A 42 -2.22 0.23 4.87
C HIS A 42 -1.05 -0.26 4.03
N SER A 43 -1.31 -0.75 2.82
CA SER A 43 -0.27 -1.18 1.89
C SER A 43 0.61 0.00 1.42
N SER A 44 0.01 1.14 1.10
CA SER A 44 0.75 2.37 0.76
C SER A 44 1.61 2.86 1.93
N ASN A 45 1.08 2.87 3.16
CA ASN A 45 1.86 3.25 4.34
C ASN A 45 3.03 2.28 4.58
N PHE A 46 2.84 0.98 4.36
CA PHE A 46 3.92 0.01 4.46
C PHE A 46 5.03 0.30 3.44
N LEU A 47 4.67 0.57 2.18
CA LEU A 47 5.63 0.92 1.14
C LEU A 47 6.38 2.22 1.47
N ARG A 48 5.69 3.25 1.98
CA ARG A 48 6.31 4.49 2.46
C ARG A 48 7.25 4.25 3.66
N TRP A 49 6.92 3.29 4.52
CA TRP A 49 7.83 2.88 5.60
C TRP A 49 9.11 2.28 5.04
N CYS A 50 8.99 1.42 4.02
CA CYS A 50 10.11 0.80 3.27
C CYS A 50 11.02 1.84 2.61
N LYS A 51 10.45 2.96 2.16
CA LYS A 51 11.18 4.12 1.61
C LYS A 51 11.83 5.01 2.67
N GLY A 52 11.47 4.83 3.95
CA GLY A 52 11.89 5.73 5.02
C GLY A 52 11.17 7.09 5.02
N GLU A 53 10.04 7.20 4.31
CA GLU A 53 9.20 8.40 4.22
C GLU A 53 8.07 8.43 5.27
N PHE A 54 7.94 7.35 6.03
CA PHE A 54 6.90 7.15 7.04
C PHE A 54 7.45 6.30 8.18
N GLU A 55 6.98 6.54 9.40
CA GLU A 55 7.26 5.71 10.56
C GLU A 55 5.95 5.33 11.26
N PRO A 56 5.67 4.03 11.50
CA PRO A 56 4.46 3.59 12.18
C PRO A 56 4.35 4.24 13.57
N GLY A 57 3.17 4.74 13.89
CA GLY A 57 2.93 5.44 15.15
C GLY A 57 3.40 6.90 15.16
N SER A 58 4.10 7.37 14.13
CA SER A 58 4.36 8.81 13.98
C SER A 58 3.04 9.56 13.79
N ARG A 59 2.76 10.50 14.69
CA ARG A 59 1.68 11.48 14.48
C ARG A 59 2.22 12.54 13.52
N LYS A 60 1.44 12.93 12.51
CA LYS A 60 1.68 14.22 11.82
C LYS A 60 1.62 15.30 12.91
N ARG A 61 2.77 15.91 13.22
CA ARG A 61 2.81 17.20 13.93
C ARG A 61 2.41 18.30 12.96
#